data_AF-A0A941SYE8-F1
#
_entry.id   AF-A0A941SYE8-F1
#
_cell.length_a   1.000
_cell.length_b   1.000
_cell.length_c   1.000
_cell.angle_alpha   90.00
_cell.angle_beta   90.00
_cell.angle_gamma   90.00
#
_symmetry.space_group_name_H-M   'P 1'
#
loop_
_entity.id
_entity.type
_entity.pdbx_description
1 polymer ?
#
loop_
_entity_poly.entity_id
_entity_poly.type
_entity_poly.pdbx_seq_one_letter_code
_entity_poly.pdbx_strand_id
1 'polypeptide(L)'
;MGKPTRALIAATALLVLAACGGSKEDGPPADLPASRAEAARFLTQATFGPTPAEVDRVMTLGYRAWIDDQLARPASSNRAFWETQDAAVKAADPTNTSATIGQDGVYNAFWRHAVSGDDQLRQRMAYALSQIFVISLQDGNVGNEPRAVAHYLDMLGDKGLANYRELIEAVSLHPMMGTYLTSIRNRKADPRTGRVPDENYAREVMQLFSIGLVELNDDGSVKQANGAPKETYGPADIAGLAKVFTGWSWACADLSNTCFGSGALGGVSDPERSTKPMVGYPQYHATEEKSFLGTTIAAQGTADPNASLKAALDTLYNHPNVGPFIGRQLIQRFVTSNPSPAYVAAVAGAFNNNGAGVRGDMKAVLKAVLLNPEARATSDRSGKIREPVLRLSALLRGFGYASDSGRYRVGNTDNAGSSLGQTAMRSPSVFNFYRPGYVAPGTQAAAAGLVAPEMALAQETTAAGYVNYMRDGISSGFGASATVTVNGAQVTRRDLQPGFSAELALADKPADLVQQVADKLMPGGMPDALKTEIVTAVGAITIPALNSTGSNQAQIDAAKRTRVNAAVFLTVVSPEFQVQK
;
A
#
# COMPACT_ATOMS: atom_id res chain seq x y z
N MET A 1 -69.88 -19.78 21.73
CA MET A 1 -68.83 -20.83 21.83
C MET A 1 -69.09 -21.79 20.68
N GLY A 2 -68.42 -21.74 19.52
CA GLY A 2 -67.00 -21.97 19.18
C GLY A 2 -67.04 -23.01 18.05
N LYS A 3 -66.30 -23.01 16.93
CA LYS A 3 -65.04 -22.42 16.43
C LYS A 3 -65.20 -22.22 14.89
N PRO A 4 -64.35 -21.43 14.21
CA PRO A 4 -64.45 -21.17 12.78
C PRO A 4 -63.59 -22.11 11.90
N THR A 5 -64.07 -22.29 10.67
CA THR A 5 -63.56 -23.12 9.58
C THR A 5 -62.43 -22.42 8.79
N ARG A 6 -61.41 -23.17 8.37
CA ARG A 6 -60.26 -22.70 7.55
C ARG A 6 -60.60 -22.66 6.05
N ALA A 7 -60.17 -21.62 5.36
CA ALA A 7 -60.05 -21.50 3.89
C ALA A 7 -58.60 -21.08 3.56
N LEU A 8 -57.84 -21.88 2.82
CA LEU A 8 -57.63 -21.88 1.35
C LEU A 8 -56.57 -20.87 0.88
N ILE A 9 -55.40 -21.37 0.46
CA ILE A 9 -54.51 -20.69 -0.50
C ILE A 9 -54.05 -21.73 -1.52
N ALA A 10 -54.34 -21.43 -2.79
CA ALA A 10 -54.06 -22.24 -3.96
C ALA A 10 -52.60 -22.11 -4.40
N ALA A 11 -52.00 -23.23 -4.81
CA ALA A 11 -50.74 -23.27 -5.54
C ALA A 11 -51.06 -23.61 -7.01
N THR A 12 -50.71 -22.72 -7.93
CA THR A 12 -50.84 -22.95 -9.36
C THR A 12 -49.44 -23.00 -9.96
N ALA A 13 -49.02 -24.19 -10.38
CA ALA A 13 -47.83 -24.41 -11.18
C ALA A 13 -48.15 -24.11 -12.66
N LEU A 14 -47.24 -23.42 -13.35
CA LEU A 14 -47.25 -23.31 -14.81
C LEU A 14 -45.81 -23.41 -15.33
N LEU A 15 -45.56 -24.53 -16.01
CA LEU A 15 -44.39 -24.77 -16.84
C LEU A 15 -44.39 -23.83 -18.05
N VAL A 16 -43.21 -23.32 -18.43
CA VAL A 16 -42.94 -22.86 -19.79
C VAL A 16 -41.65 -23.49 -20.31
N LEU A 17 -41.74 -23.93 -21.56
CA LEU A 17 -40.88 -24.76 -22.38
C LEU A 17 -39.38 -24.41 -22.39
N ALA A 18 -38.57 -25.48 -22.40
CA ALA A 18 -37.18 -25.47 -22.83
C ALA A 18 -37.08 -25.23 -24.35
N ALA A 19 -36.26 -24.26 -24.75
CA ALA A 19 -35.74 -24.14 -26.10
C ALA A 19 -34.25 -24.54 -26.08
N CYS A 20 -33.91 -25.59 -26.82
CA CYS A 20 -32.53 -25.94 -27.12
C CYS A 20 -31.96 -24.95 -28.15
N GLY A 21 -31.00 -24.13 -27.73
CA GLY A 21 -30.18 -23.30 -28.60
C GLY A 21 -28.76 -23.31 -28.05
N GLY A 22 -27.84 -23.94 -28.79
CA GLY A 22 -26.45 -24.06 -28.41
C GLY A 22 -25.71 -22.72 -28.51
N SER A 23 -25.37 -22.17 -27.36
CA SER A 23 -24.25 -21.26 -27.18
C SER A 23 -23.57 -21.66 -25.87
N LYS A 24 -22.27 -21.94 -25.91
CA LYS A 24 -21.44 -22.02 -24.71
C LYS A 24 -21.50 -20.65 -24.04
N GLU A 25 -22.42 -20.50 -23.09
CA GLU A 25 -22.28 -19.49 -22.06
C GLU A 25 -21.16 -19.98 -21.14
N ASP A 26 -19.96 -19.44 -21.35
CA ASP A 26 -18.95 -19.44 -20.30
C ASP A 26 -19.54 -18.65 -19.14
N GLY A 27 -20.09 -19.36 -18.15
CA GLY A 27 -20.44 -18.77 -16.87
C GLY A 27 -19.22 -18.02 -16.29
N PRO A 28 -19.42 -17.08 -15.35
CA PRO A 28 -18.29 -16.39 -14.74
C PRO A 28 -17.26 -17.43 -14.27
N PRO A 29 -15.95 -17.23 -14.53
CA PRO A 29 -14.93 -18.17 -14.07
C PRO A 29 -15.17 -18.42 -12.59
N ALA A 30 -15.01 -19.69 -12.19
CA ALA A 30 -15.25 -20.11 -10.82
C ALA A 30 -14.61 -19.09 -9.87
N ASP A 31 -15.42 -18.46 -9.01
CA ASP A 31 -14.93 -17.49 -8.02
C ASP A 31 -14.00 -18.14 -6.99
N LEU A 32 -13.94 -19.48 -7.00
CA LEU A 32 -13.08 -20.29 -6.16
C LEU A 32 -11.73 -20.53 -6.84
N PRO A 33 -10.62 -20.44 -6.10
CA PRO A 33 -9.31 -20.89 -6.59
C PRO A 33 -9.33 -22.36 -6.97
N ALA A 34 -8.68 -22.73 -8.08
CA ALA A 34 -8.51 -24.13 -8.47
C ALA A 34 -7.52 -24.89 -7.57
N SER A 35 -6.66 -24.15 -6.85
CA SER A 35 -5.67 -24.72 -5.95
C SER A 35 -5.25 -23.74 -4.85
N ARG A 36 -4.61 -24.29 -3.80
CA ARG A 36 -3.98 -23.49 -2.73
C ARG A 36 -2.93 -22.51 -3.28
N ALA A 37 -2.22 -22.91 -4.33
CA ALA A 37 -1.23 -22.08 -5.02
C ALA A 37 -1.88 -20.83 -5.63
N GLU A 38 -3.04 -20.98 -6.29
CA GLU A 38 -3.77 -19.82 -6.83
C GLU A 38 -4.31 -18.90 -5.74
N ALA A 39 -4.84 -19.47 -4.64
CA ALA A 39 -5.28 -18.71 -3.48
C ALA A 39 -4.12 -17.90 -2.86
N ALA A 40 -2.96 -18.53 -2.68
CA ALA A 40 -1.77 -17.88 -2.13
C ALA A 40 -1.19 -16.81 -3.07
N ARG A 41 -1.28 -17.01 -4.39
CA ARG A 41 -0.89 -16.01 -5.39
C ARG A 41 -1.81 -14.78 -5.33
N PHE A 42 -3.12 -14.98 -5.24
CA PHE A 42 -4.06 -13.88 -5.01
C PHE A 42 -3.73 -13.10 -3.73
N LEU A 43 -3.47 -13.81 -2.63
CA LEU A 43 -3.10 -13.17 -1.36
C LEU A 43 -1.77 -12.43 -1.43
N THR A 44 -0.83 -12.88 -2.26
CA THR A 44 0.42 -12.14 -2.51
C THR A 44 0.16 -10.77 -3.13
N GLN A 45 -0.88 -10.65 -3.97
CA GLN A 45 -1.31 -9.38 -4.55
C GLN A 45 -2.13 -8.56 -3.53
N ALA A 46 -3.12 -9.20 -2.89
CA ALA A 46 -4.13 -8.54 -2.08
C ALA A 46 -3.69 -8.18 -0.64
N THR A 47 -2.58 -8.74 -0.15
CA THR A 47 -2.10 -8.57 1.23
C THR A 47 -0.60 -8.25 1.27
N PHE A 48 -0.02 -8.22 2.47
CA PHE A 48 1.43 -8.15 2.67
C PHE A 48 2.13 -9.53 2.58
N GLY A 49 1.39 -10.60 2.28
CA GLY A 49 1.90 -11.96 2.10
C GLY A 49 0.90 -13.01 2.57
N PRO A 50 0.83 -14.19 1.91
CA PRO A 50 -0.09 -15.24 2.31
C PRO A 50 0.27 -15.83 3.67
N THR A 51 -0.76 -16.26 4.41
CA THR A 51 -0.61 -17.18 5.56
C THR A 51 -1.40 -18.45 5.25
N PRO A 52 -1.04 -19.61 5.84
CA PRO A 52 -1.80 -20.85 5.62
C PRO A 52 -3.29 -20.70 5.93
N ALA A 53 -3.64 -19.99 7.00
CA ALA A 53 -5.03 -19.74 7.40
C ALA A 53 -5.80 -18.87 6.40
N GLU A 54 -5.17 -17.82 5.84
CA GLU A 54 -5.82 -16.99 4.83
C GLU A 54 -5.96 -17.74 3.49
N VAL A 55 -5.00 -18.62 3.16
CA VAL A 55 -5.13 -19.52 2.00
C VAL A 55 -6.36 -20.42 2.17
N ASP A 56 -6.53 -21.04 3.34
CA ASP A 56 -7.73 -21.85 3.64
C ASP A 56 -9.02 -21.03 3.55
N ARG A 57 -8.99 -19.79 4.05
CA ARG A 57 -10.13 -18.86 3.99
C ARG A 57 -10.52 -18.54 2.55
N VAL A 58 -9.56 -18.22 1.68
CA VAL A 58 -9.81 -17.95 0.25
C VAL A 58 -10.30 -19.20 -0.48
N MET A 59 -9.73 -20.39 -0.19
CA MET A 59 -10.22 -21.65 -0.75
C MET A 59 -11.68 -21.94 -0.38
N THR A 60 -12.12 -21.48 0.80
CA THR A 60 -13.48 -21.69 1.30
C THR A 60 -14.47 -20.64 0.77
N LEU A 61 -14.08 -19.36 0.79
CA LEU A 61 -14.98 -18.25 0.45
C LEU A 61 -15.03 -17.97 -1.06
N GLY A 62 -13.91 -18.16 -1.76
CA GLY A 62 -13.69 -17.58 -3.09
C GLY A 62 -13.16 -16.14 -3.03
N TYR A 63 -12.69 -15.64 -4.17
CA TYR A 63 -11.98 -14.37 -4.26
C TYR A 63 -12.89 -13.17 -3.94
N ARG A 64 -14.09 -13.07 -4.52
CA ARG A 64 -14.99 -11.92 -4.29
C ARG A 64 -15.46 -11.86 -2.86
N ALA A 65 -15.94 -12.98 -2.31
CA ALA A 65 -16.43 -13.04 -0.94
C ALA A 65 -15.32 -12.78 0.08
N TRP A 66 -14.08 -13.21 -0.18
CA TRP A 66 -12.95 -12.85 0.67
C TRP A 66 -12.63 -11.35 0.62
N ILE A 67 -12.72 -10.70 -0.55
CA ILE A 67 -12.56 -9.24 -0.64
C ILE A 67 -13.64 -8.54 0.19
N ASP A 68 -14.90 -8.98 0.08
CA ASP A 68 -16.01 -8.41 0.85
C ASP A 68 -15.84 -8.61 2.35
N ASP A 69 -15.37 -9.79 2.78
CA ASP A 69 -14.98 -10.06 4.17
C ASP A 69 -13.91 -9.07 4.65
N GLN A 70 -12.84 -8.85 3.87
CA GLN A 70 -11.78 -7.89 4.22
C GLN A 70 -12.27 -6.44 4.29
N LEU A 71 -13.15 -6.03 3.36
CA LEU A 71 -13.73 -4.68 3.36
C LEU A 71 -14.66 -4.42 4.54
N ALA A 72 -15.27 -5.48 5.10
CA ALA A 72 -16.13 -5.42 6.27
C ALA A 72 -15.37 -5.43 7.60
N ARG A 73 -14.07 -5.75 7.61
CA ARG A 73 -13.28 -5.78 8.84
C ARG A 73 -13.13 -4.38 9.45
N PRO A 74 -13.15 -4.28 10.80
CA PRO A 74 -12.81 -3.05 11.49
C PRO A 74 -11.44 -2.53 11.03
N ALA A 75 -11.35 -1.23 10.79
CA ALA A 75 -10.10 -0.61 10.38
C ALA A 75 -9.10 -0.60 11.55
N SER A 76 -7.91 -1.13 11.31
CA SER A 76 -6.78 -0.96 12.23
C SER A 76 -6.23 0.46 12.12
N SER A 77 -5.92 1.10 13.26
CA SER A 77 -5.38 2.47 13.30
C SER A 77 -3.89 2.48 13.60
N ASN A 78 -3.11 3.05 12.67
CA ASN A 78 -1.70 3.36 12.83
C ASN A 78 -1.52 4.47 13.87
N ARG A 79 -2.38 5.49 13.85
CA ARG A 79 -2.33 6.61 14.81
C ARG A 79 -2.57 6.12 16.24
N ALA A 80 -3.61 5.34 16.49
CA ALA A 80 -3.92 4.84 17.83
C ALA A 80 -2.77 3.95 18.37
N PHE A 81 -2.16 3.14 17.51
CA PHE A 81 -0.98 2.34 17.87
C PHE A 81 0.25 3.20 18.16
N TRP A 82 0.47 4.27 17.38
CA TRP A 82 1.51 5.26 17.66
C TRP A 82 1.30 5.91 19.02
N GLU A 83 0.08 6.39 19.30
CA GLU A 83 -0.28 7.07 20.55
C GLU A 83 -0.12 6.19 21.78
N THR A 84 -0.52 4.93 21.66
CA THR A 84 -0.34 3.93 22.74
C THR A 84 1.14 3.76 23.09
N GLN A 85 2.01 3.69 22.08
CA GLN A 85 3.45 3.57 22.31
C GLN A 85 4.07 4.85 22.84
N ASP A 86 3.66 6.00 22.32
CA ASP A 86 4.15 7.32 22.76
C ASP A 86 3.80 7.57 24.23
N ALA A 87 2.57 7.24 24.63
CA ALA A 87 2.15 7.29 26.03
C ALA A 87 3.01 6.37 26.92
N ALA A 88 3.32 5.16 26.45
CA ALA A 88 4.19 4.23 27.19
C ALA A 88 5.64 4.75 27.32
N VAL A 89 6.18 5.43 26.30
CA VAL A 89 7.51 6.06 26.36
C VAL A 89 7.51 7.21 27.38
N LYS A 90 6.50 8.08 27.35
CA LYS A 90 6.35 9.19 28.30
C LYS A 90 6.15 8.71 29.73
N ALA A 91 5.40 7.62 29.93
CA ALA A 91 5.19 7.03 31.26
C ALA A 91 6.47 6.39 31.83
N ALA A 92 7.38 5.93 30.98
CA ALA A 92 8.65 5.33 31.42
C ALA A 92 9.66 6.36 31.94
N ASP A 93 9.60 7.60 31.46
CA ASP A 93 10.38 8.74 31.98
C ASP A 93 9.50 10.00 32.05
N PRO A 94 8.66 10.15 33.08
CA PRO A 94 7.75 11.29 33.21
C PRO A 94 8.46 12.64 33.38
N THR A 95 9.75 12.64 33.69
CA THR A 95 10.53 13.88 33.90
C THR A 95 11.06 14.47 32.60
N ASN A 96 11.18 13.64 31.55
CA ASN A 96 11.59 14.06 30.23
C ASN A 96 10.38 14.53 29.41
N THR A 97 10.12 15.84 29.42
CA THR A 97 9.02 16.47 28.67
C THR A 97 9.19 16.37 27.15
N SER A 98 10.37 16.00 26.66
CA SER A 98 10.67 15.75 25.25
C SER A 98 10.56 14.26 24.87
N ALA A 99 10.22 13.38 25.81
CA ALA A 99 10.08 11.96 25.56
C ALA A 99 8.99 11.70 24.50
N THR A 100 9.36 10.99 23.44
CA THR A 100 8.43 10.58 22.40
C THR A 100 8.91 9.31 21.73
N ILE A 101 7.97 8.52 21.20
CA ILE A 101 8.29 7.40 20.31
C ILE A 101 8.79 7.88 18.93
N GLY A 102 8.52 9.13 18.55
CA GLY A 102 9.00 9.73 17.31
C GLY A 102 8.59 8.95 16.05
N GLN A 103 9.46 8.94 15.04
CA GLN A 103 9.21 8.24 13.78
C GLN A 103 9.16 6.71 13.95
N ASP A 104 9.85 6.16 14.95
CA ASP A 104 9.83 4.72 15.23
C ASP A 104 8.41 4.22 15.48
N GLY A 105 7.55 5.03 16.09
CA GLY A 105 6.15 4.68 16.30
C GLY A 105 5.40 4.44 14.98
N VAL A 106 5.75 5.17 13.91
CA VAL A 106 5.14 5.02 12.57
C VAL A 106 5.60 3.72 11.93
N TYR A 107 6.90 3.43 12.00
CA TYR A 107 7.45 2.17 11.48
C TYR A 107 6.86 0.96 12.22
N ASN A 108 6.79 1.05 13.55
CA ASN A 108 6.20 0.04 14.42
C ASN A 108 4.72 -0.22 14.06
N ALA A 109 3.93 0.84 13.86
CA ALA A 109 2.53 0.74 13.44
C ALA A 109 2.38 0.06 12.08
N PHE A 110 3.16 0.51 11.09
CA PHE A 110 3.17 -0.08 9.76
C PHE A 110 3.48 -1.58 9.80
N TRP A 111 4.57 -1.98 10.48
CA TRP A 111 4.99 -3.37 10.54
C TRP A 111 4.04 -4.24 11.37
N ARG A 112 3.44 -3.71 12.44
CA ARG A 112 2.39 -4.39 13.20
C ARG A 112 1.24 -4.78 12.28
N HIS A 113 0.73 -3.83 11.51
CA HIS A 113 -0.44 -4.05 10.65
C HIS A 113 -0.09 -4.88 9.40
N ALA A 114 1.08 -4.67 8.81
CA ALA A 114 1.55 -5.51 7.70
C ALA A 114 1.69 -6.99 8.13
N VAL A 115 2.29 -7.26 9.30
CA VAL A 115 2.59 -8.64 9.72
C VAL A 115 1.40 -9.32 10.40
N SER A 116 0.58 -8.59 11.15
CA SER A 116 -0.43 -9.19 12.03
C SER A 116 -1.81 -8.53 12.00
N GLY A 117 -2.03 -7.52 11.16
CA GLY A 117 -3.34 -6.86 11.03
C GLY A 117 -4.38 -7.79 10.39
N ASP A 118 -5.62 -7.67 10.84
CA ASP A 118 -6.75 -8.48 10.32
C ASP A 118 -7.32 -7.91 9.01
N ASP A 119 -7.25 -6.59 8.83
CA ASP A 119 -7.74 -5.82 7.67
C ASP A 119 -6.66 -5.66 6.59
N GLN A 120 -6.02 -6.77 6.21
CA GLN A 120 -4.87 -6.79 5.30
C GLN A 120 -5.10 -6.03 3.99
N LEU A 121 -6.27 -6.18 3.36
CA LEU A 121 -6.57 -5.51 2.10
C LEU A 121 -6.59 -3.98 2.26
N ARG A 122 -7.13 -3.48 3.38
CA ARG A 122 -7.19 -2.04 3.70
C ARG A 122 -5.79 -1.47 3.89
N GLN A 123 -4.96 -2.14 4.67
CA GLN A 123 -3.60 -1.70 4.94
C GLN A 123 -2.74 -1.78 3.66
N ARG A 124 -2.97 -2.80 2.83
CA ARG A 124 -2.29 -2.94 1.53
C ARG A 124 -2.69 -1.85 0.55
N MET A 125 -3.97 -1.42 0.56
CA MET A 125 -4.46 -0.27 -0.20
C MET A 125 -3.87 1.04 0.32
N ALA A 126 -3.84 1.27 1.62
CA ALA A 126 -3.22 2.46 2.22
C ALA A 126 -1.74 2.58 1.79
N TYR A 127 -0.98 1.48 1.83
CA TYR A 127 0.42 1.46 1.36
C TYR A 127 0.56 1.67 -0.16
N ALA A 128 -0.35 1.15 -0.97
CA ALA A 128 -0.35 1.42 -2.41
C ALA A 128 -0.63 2.91 -2.70
N LEU A 129 -1.58 3.51 -1.97
CA LEU A 129 -1.95 4.91 -2.12
C LEU A 129 -0.90 5.87 -1.54
N SER A 130 -0.19 5.51 -0.48
CA SER A 130 0.90 6.35 0.06
C SER A 130 2.06 6.49 -0.92
N GLN A 131 2.14 5.57 -1.89
CA GLN A 131 3.09 5.56 -2.98
C GLN A 131 2.61 6.33 -4.24
N ILE A 132 1.38 6.86 -4.20
CA ILE A 132 0.79 7.74 -5.22
C ILE A 132 0.63 9.14 -4.61
N PHE A 133 -0.05 9.26 -3.47
CA PHE A 133 -0.23 10.49 -2.71
C PHE A 133 0.91 10.65 -1.68
N VAL A 134 2.10 10.95 -2.19
CA VAL A 134 3.34 10.91 -1.41
C VAL A 134 3.41 12.04 -0.39
N ILE A 135 3.64 11.68 0.86
CA ILE A 135 4.31 12.50 1.89
C ILE A 135 5.53 11.71 2.40
N SER A 136 6.52 12.38 2.98
CA SER A 136 7.75 11.69 3.40
C SER A 136 8.27 12.14 4.75
N LEU A 137 8.58 11.17 5.61
CA LEU A 137 9.32 11.37 6.87
C LEU A 137 10.79 11.78 6.64
N GLN A 138 11.27 11.81 5.39
CA GLN A 138 12.56 12.42 5.05
C GLN A 138 12.48 13.95 5.00
N ASP A 139 11.32 14.53 4.72
CA ASP A 139 11.12 15.97 4.85
C ASP A 139 11.11 16.35 6.33
N GLY A 140 11.88 17.37 6.71
CA GLY A 140 12.02 17.75 8.13
C GLY A 140 10.73 18.24 8.76
N ASN A 141 9.85 18.91 8.00
CA ASN A 141 8.60 19.44 8.55
C ASN A 141 7.57 18.33 8.75
N VAL A 142 7.47 17.40 7.81
CA VAL A 142 6.60 16.21 7.92
C VAL A 142 7.18 15.21 8.93
N GLY A 143 8.49 14.99 8.90
CA GLY A 143 9.23 14.07 9.76
C GLY A 143 9.17 14.41 11.25
N ASN A 144 8.91 15.68 11.59
CA ASN A 144 8.69 16.16 12.95
C ASN A 144 7.25 15.98 13.45
N GLU A 145 6.33 15.50 12.60
CA GLU A 145 4.92 15.30 12.91
C GLU A 145 4.50 13.81 12.77
N PRO A 146 5.22 12.84 13.39
CA PRO A 146 5.02 11.41 13.14
C PRO A 146 3.62 10.91 13.52
N ARG A 147 2.98 11.48 14.54
CA ARG A 147 1.57 11.20 14.88
C ARG A 147 0.63 11.52 13.71
N ALA A 148 0.87 12.63 13.00
CA ALA A 148 0.08 13.03 11.85
C ALA A 148 0.39 12.20 10.60
N VAL A 149 1.62 11.71 10.45
CA VAL A 149 1.97 10.74 9.40
C VAL A 149 1.28 9.39 9.64
N ALA A 150 1.21 8.92 10.89
CA ALA A 150 0.43 7.73 11.24
C ALA A 150 -1.08 7.94 10.93
N HIS A 151 -1.62 9.13 11.21
CA HIS A 151 -2.97 9.49 10.83
C HIS A 151 -3.18 9.53 9.30
N TYR A 152 -2.19 9.98 8.53
CA TYR A 152 -2.27 9.99 7.07
C TYR A 152 -2.48 8.58 6.50
N LEU A 153 -1.80 7.57 7.05
CA LEU A 153 -2.04 6.16 6.69
C LEU A 153 -3.47 5.71 7.02
N ASP A 154 -4.02 6.13 8.16
CA ASP A 154 -5.40 5.84 8.54
C ASP A 154 -6.40 6.50 7.58
N MET A 155 -6.16 7.76 7.20
CA MET A 155 -6.97 8.48 6.21
C MET A 155 -6.94 7.78 4.85
N LEU A 156 -5.77 7.33 4.40
CA LEU A 156 -5.66 6.55 3.16
C LEU A 156 -6.38 5.19 3.24
N GLY A 157 -6.36 4.53 4.40
CA GLY A 157 -7.10 3.27 4.62
C GLY A 157 -8.62 3.44 4.72
N ASP A 158 -9.09 4.60 5.17
CA ASP A 158 -10.52 4.95 5.19
C ASP A 158 -10.99 5.43 3.81
N LYS A 159 -10.44 6.55 3.35
CA LYS A 159 -10.88 7.22 2.11
C LYS A 159 -10.45 6.49 0.84
N GLY A 160 -9.37 5.71 0.91
CA GLY A 160 -8.93 4.86 -0.20
C GLY A 160 -9.88 3.73 -0.55
N LEU A 161 -10.86 3.45 0.32
CA LEU A 161 -11.92 2.46 0.10
C LEU A 161 -13.30 3.13 0.06
N ALA A 162 -13.37 4.46 -0.07
CA ALA A 162 -14.60 5.24 -0.25
C ALA A 162 -14.75 5.65 -1.72
N ASN A 163 -15.22 6.88 -1.97
CA ASN A 163 -15.22 7.48 -3.30
C ASN A 163 -13.90 8.22 -3.59
N TYR A 164 -13.38 8.14 -4.81
CA TYR A 164 -12.17 8.85 -5.21
C TYR A 164 -12.25 10.37 -5.01
N ARG A 165 -13.44 10.96 -5.18
CA ARG A 165 -13.67 12.38 -4.93
C ARG A 165 -13.46 12.74 -3.46
N GLU A 166 -13.87 11.87 -2.55
CA GLU A 166 -13.61 12.05 -1.11
C GLU A 166 -12.13 11.85 -0.78
N LEU A 167 -11.48 10.86 -1.41
CA LEU A 167 -10.05 10.61 -1.23
C LEU A 167 -9.19 11.79 -1.64
N ILE A 168 -9.40 12.33 -2.85
CA ILE A 168 -8.56 13.43 -3.34
C ILE A 168 -8.76 14.70 -2.50
N GLU A 169 -9.97 14.96 -1.99
CA GLU A 169 -10.21 16.08 -1.05
C GLU A 169 -9.55 15.87 0.30
N ALA A 170 -9.68 14.66 0.87
CA ALA A 170 -9.02 14.34 2.13
C ALA A 170 -7.50 14.46 2.02
N VAL A 171 -6.92 14.06 0.87
CA VAL A 171 -5.50 14.30 0.56
C VAL A 171 -5.21 15.80 0.43
N SER A 172 -5.98 16.55 -0.34
CA SER A 172 -5.78 18.00 -0.54
C SER A 172 -5.83 18.81 0.75
N LEU A 173 -6.66 18.38 1.70
CA LEU A 173 -6.85 19.08 2.97
C LEU A 173 -6.02 18.50 4.10
N HIS A 174 -5.30 17.39 3.93
CA HIS A 174 -4.49 16.85 5.03
C HIS A 174 -3.29 17.78 5.31
N PRO A 175 -3.07 18.23 6.56
CA PRO A 175 -1.96 19.16 6.88
C PRO A 175 -0.59 18.65 6.46
N MET A 176 -0.33 17.34 6.56
CA MET A 176 0.95 16.76 6.08
C MET A 176 1.14 16.89 4.57
N MET A 177 0.08 16.75 3.77
CA MET A 177 0.14 16.98 2.33
C MET A 177 0.35 18.47 2.04
N GLY A 178 -0.38 19.33 2.74
CA GLY A 178 -0.23 20.78 2.61
C GLY A 178 1.15 21.29 2.99
N THR A 179 1.79 20.69 3.99
CA THR A 179 3.18 20.95 4.35
C THR A 179 4.14 20.43 3.27
N TYR A 180 3.98 19.17 2.84
CA TYR A 180 4.91 18.53 1.90
C TYR A 180 4.91 19.21 0.52
N LEU A 181 3.74 19.64 0.05
CA LEU A 181 3.57 20.30 -1.25
C LEU A 181 3.22 21.79 -1.14
N THR A 182 3.57 22.39 0.00
CA THR A 182 3.56 23.83 0.24
C THR A 182 2.23 24.56 -0.03
N SER A 183 1.10 23.84 -0.07
CA SER A 183 -0.23 24.48 -0.17
C SER A 183 -0.70 25.05 1.17
N ILE A 184 -0.16 24.57 2.30
CA ILE A 184 -0.44 25.17 3.61
C ILE A 184 0.16 26.56 3.67
N ARG A 185 -0.65 27.55 4.06
CA ARG A 185 -0.34 28.98 4.07
C ARG A 185 -0.04 29.59 2.69
N ASN A 186 -0.41 28.93 1.60
CA ASN A 186 -0.35 29.54 0.28
C ASN A 186 -1.25 30.79 0.25
N ARG A 187 -0.81 31.87 -0.38
CA ARG A 187 -1.49 33.17 -0.36
C ARG A 187 -1.81 33.64 -1.77
N LYS A 188 -2.93 34.34 -1.92
CA LYS A 188 -3.28 35.07 -3.13
C LYS A 188 -2.17 36.02 -3.59
N ALA A 189 -2.21 36.37 -4.87
CA ALA A 189 -1.27 37.32 -5.46
C ALA A 189 -1.25 38.65 -4.67
N ASP A 190 -0.09 39.30 -4.65
CA ASP A 190 0.05 40.66 -4.13
C ASP A 190 0.91 41.48 -5.10
N PRO A 191 0.29 42.33 -5.95
CA PRO A 191 1.00 43.13 -6.94
C PRO A 191 2.03 44.09 -6.33
N ARG A 192 1.87 44.48 -5.06
CA ARG A 192 2.81 45.41 -4.40
C ARG A 192 4.13 44.74 -4.05
N THR A 193 4.11 43.44 -3.75
CA THR A 193 5.31 42.66 -3.40
C THR A 193 5.76 41.76 -4.55
N GLY A 194 4.98 41.65 -5.62
CA GLY A 194 5.21 40.69 -6.70
C GLY A 194 4.90 39.23 -6.32
N ARG A 195 4.22 38.99 -5.19
CA ARG A 195 3.87 37.62 -4.76
C ARG A 195 2.88 37.03 -5.74
N VAL A 196 3.13 35.78 -6.15
CA VAL A 196 2.18 34.93 -6.88
C VAL A 196 1.79 33.72 -6.01
N PRO A 197 0.62 33.10 -6.23
CA PRO A 197 0.26 31.83 -5.59
C PRO A 197 1.34 30.75 -5.81
N ASP A 198 1.59 29.93 -4.79
CA ASP A 198 2.40 28.72 -4.94
C ASP A 198 1.67 27.72 -5.85
N GLU A 199 2.37 27.24 -6.87
CA GLU A 199 1.88 26.37 -7.92
C GLU A 199 2.14 24.87 -7.67
N ASN A 200 2.93 24.53 -6.64
CA ASN A 200 3.42 23.17 -6.42
C ASN A 200 2.27 22.16 -6.31
N TYR A 201 1.37 22.33 -5.33
CA TYR A 201 0.21 21.44 -5.19
C TYR A 201 -0.72 21.43 -6.41
N ALA A 202 -0.91 22.56 -7.10
CA ALA A 202 -1.73 22.62 -8.32
C ALA A 202 -1.15 21.75 -9.44
N ARG A 203 0.18 21.74 -9.58
CA ARG A 203 0.88 20.85 -10.52
C ARG A 203 0.74 19.38 -10.10
N GLU A 204 1.02 19.08 -8.83
CA GLU A 204 1.04 17.70 -8.36
C GLU A 204 -0.35 17.05 -8.35
N VAL A 205 -1.40 17.81 -7.99
CA VAL A 205 -2.76 17.29 -7.97
C VAL A 205 -3.24 16.90 -9.38
N MET A 206 -2.80 17.63 -10.41
CA MET A 206 -3.03 17.27 -11.81
C MET A 206 -2.13 16.12 -12.27
N GLN A 207 -0.82 16.27 -12.12
CA GLN A 207 0.15 15.40 -12.77
C GLN A 207 0.35 14.03 -12.09
N LEU A 208 0.28 13.97 -10.76
CA LEU A 208 0.56 12.75 -10.00
C LEU A 208 -0.70 12.12 -9.43
N PHE A 209 -1.67 12.96 -9.06
CA PHE A 209 -2.82 12.54 -8.26
C PHE A 209 -4.13 12.48 -9.05
N SER A 210 -4.16 12.76 -10.35
CA SER A 210 -5.42 12.66 -11.09
C SER A 210 -5.27 12.37 -12.58
N ILE A 211 -4.72 13.29 -13.36
CA ILE A 211 -4.87 13.29 -14.83
C ILE A 211 -3.58 12.97 -15.58
N GLY A 212 -2.42 13.00 -14.93
CA GLY A 212 -1.14 12.71 -15.59
C GLY A 212 -0.67 13.89 -16.45
N LEU A 213 0.35 13.66 -17.29
CA LEU A 213 0.90 14.68 -18.18
C LEU A 213 0.23 14.70 -19.56
N VAL A 214 -0.29 13.57 -20.02
CA VAL A 214 -0.83 13.39 -21.38
C VAL A 214 -2.22 12.76 -21.35
N GLU A 215 -3.08 13.12 -22.30
CA GLU A 215 -4.42 12.58 -22.40
C GLU A 215 -4.39 11.10 -22.75
N LEU A 216 -5.27 10.32 -22.12
CA LEU A 216 -5.36 8.88 -22.27
C LEU A 216 -6.72 8.49 -22.86
N ASN A 217 -6.71 7.42 -23.66
CA ASN A 217 -7.90 6.62 -23.90
C ASN A 217 -8.20 5.76 -22.66
N ASP A 218 -9.40 5.19 -22.56
CA ASP A 218 -9.79 4.35 -21.40
C ASP A 218 -8.89 3.13 -21.23
N ASP A 219 -8.28 2.65 -22.31
CA ASP A 219 -7.30 1.55 -22.31
C ASP A 219 -5.88 1.98 -21.88
N GLY A 220 -5.69 3.25 -21.50
CA GLY A 220 -4.42 3.81 -21.08
C GLY A 220 -3.45 4.13 -22.22
N SER A 221 -3.84 3.94 -23.48
CA SER A 221 -3.04 4.41 -24.63
C SER A 221 -3.07 5.94 -24.72
N VAL A 222 -1.95 6.52 -25.15
CA VAL A 222 -1.78 7.98 -25.23
C VAL A 222 -2.55 8.53 -26.42
N LYS A 223 -3.39 9.54 -26.19
CA LYS A 223 -4.04 10.29 -27.28
C LYS A 223 -3.02 11.16 -27.98
N GLN A 224 -3.06 11.15 -29.31
CA GLN A 224 -2.22 11.99 -30.14
C GLN A 224 -3.01 13.16 -30.73
N ALA A 225 -2.35 14.32 -30.83
CA ALA A 225 -2.79 15.47 -31.60
C ALA A 225 -1.65 15.87 -32.53
N ASN A 226 -1.91 15.91 -33.84
CA ASN A 226 -0.91 16.25 -34.86
C ASN A 226 0.38 15.40 -34.78
N GLY A 227 0.27 14.12 -34.44
CA GLY A 227 1.41 13.19 -34.33
C GLY A 227 2.24 13.31 -33.05
N ALA A 228 1.86 14.17 -32.11
CA ALA A 228 2.49 14.29 -30.79
C ALA A 228 1.51 13.88 -29.67
N PRO A 229 2.00 13.41 -28.51
CA PRO A 229 1.17 13.24 -27.32
C PRO A 229 0.40 14.51 -26.98
N LYS A 230 -0.91 14.40 -26.77
CA LYS A 230 -1.74 15.53 -26.36
C LYS A 230 -1.54 15.76 -24.85
N GLU A 231 -1.06 16.93 -24.46
CA GLU A 231 -0.90 17.30 -23.05
C GLU A 231 -2.28 17.47 -22.38
N THR A 232 -2.37 17.17 -21.09
CA THR A 232 -3.61 17.30 -20.30
C THR A 232 -3.85 18.71 -19.76
N TYR A 233 -2.77 19.46 -19.54
CA TYR A 233 -2.80 20.80 -18.97
C TYR A 233 -1.53 21.57 -19.39
N GLY A 234 -1.61 22.89 -19.40
CA GLY A 234 -0.49 23.78 -19.65
C GLY A 234 -0.21 24.74 -18.49
N PRO A 235 0.79 25.64 -18.63
CA PRO A 235 1.13 26.61 -17.59
C PRO A 235 -0.05 27.48 -17.12
N ALA A 236 -0.98 27.81 -18.02
CA ALA A 236 -2.17 28.59 -17.69
C ALA A 236 -3.11 27.84 -16.72
N ASP A 237 -3.29 26.53 -16.91
CA ASP A 237 -4.09 25.70 -16.00
C ASP A 237 -3.46 25.62 -14.61
N ILE A 238 -2.13 25.51 -14.55
CA ILE A 238 -1.39 25.51 -13.28
C ILE A 238 -1.61 26.82 -12.54
N ALA A 239 -1.37 27.96 -13.20
CA ALA A 239 -1.53 29.28 -12.59
C ALA A 239 -2.98 29.56 -12.18
N GLY A 240 -3.96 29.11 -12.98
CA GLY A 240 -5.38 29.23 -12.68
C GLY A 240 -5.81 28.38 -11.48
N LEU A 241 -5.37 27.11 -11.45
CA LEU A 241 -5.67 26.19 -10.36
C LEU A 241 -4.92 26.55 -9.06
N ALA A 242 -3.71 27.10 -9.14
CA ALA A 242 -2.94 27.57 -7.98
C ALA A 242 -3.71 28.60 -7.14
N LYS A 243 -4.51 29.46 -7.78
CA LYS A 243 -5.40 30.41 -7.09
C LYS A 243 -6.41 29.70 -6.19
N VAL A 244 -6.90 28.52 -6.57
CA VAL A 244 -7.86 27.73 -5.76
C VAL A 244 -7.22 27.28 -4.44
N PHE A 245 -5.94 26.94 -4.48
CA PHE A 245 -5.20 26.44 -3.32
C PHE A 245 -4.59 27.56 -2.46
N THR A 246 -4.96 28.81 -2.68
CA THR A 246 -4.61 29.91 -1.77
C THR A 246 -5.57 29.96 -0.58
N GLY A 247 -5.09 30.45 0.56
CA GLY A 247 -5.89 30.66 1.76
C GLY A 247 -6.17 29.40 2.58
N TRP A 248 -5.49 28.28 2.36
CA TRP A 248 -5.65 27.08 3.18
C TRP A 248 -4.60 27.04 4.30
N SER A 249 -5.03 26.79 5.54
CA SER A 249 -4.11 26.62 6.67
C SER A 249 -4.71 25.71 7.73
N TRP A 250 -4.00 25.50 8.84
CA TRP A 250 -4.46 24.66 9.95
C TRP A 250 -5.88 25.01 10.42
N ALA A 251 -6.63 24.00 10.84
CA ALA A 251 -7.81 24.20 11.67
C ALA A 251 -7.39 24.95 12.96
N CYS A 252 -8.13 25.99 13.31
CA CYS A 252 -7.83 26.88 14.44
C CYS A 252 -9.14 27.40 15.06
N ALA A 253 -9.03 28.05 16.23
CA ALA A 253 -10.20 28.56 16.96
C ALA A 253 -10.95 29.67 16.20
N ASP A 254 -10.25 30.43 15.36
CA ASP A 254 -10.83 31.43 14.47
C ASP A 254 -10.09 31.46 13.11
N LEU A 255 -10.52 32.36 12.22
CA LEU A 255 -9.90 32.58 10.91
C LEU A 255 -8.99 33.81 10.89
N SER A 256 -8.32 34.14 12.00
CA SER A 256 -7.42 35.30 12.09
C SER A 256 -6.12 35.12 11.31
N ASN A 257 -5.40 36.23 11.09
CA ASN A 257 -4.06 36.21 10.47
C ASN A 257 -3.04 35.40 11.28
N THR A 258 -3.18 35.39 12.61
CA THR A 258 -2.33 34.61 13.51
C THR A 258 -2.59 33.12 13.30
N CYS A 259 -3.85 32.70 13.34
CA CYS A 259 -4.23 31.31 13.07
C CYS A 259 -3.77 30.84 11.68
N PHE A 260 -3.92 31.68 10.64
CA PHE A 260 -3.39 31.37 9.32
C PHE A 260 -1.87 31.16 9.34
N GLY A 261 -1.11 32.06 9.98
CA GLY A 261 0.35 32.06 9.94
C GLY A 261 1.03 30.99 10.79
N SER A 262 0.47 30.67 11.96
CA SER A 262 1.09 29.78 12.96
C SER A 262 0.24 28.59 13.36
N GLY A 263 -1.03 28.53 12.96
CA GLY A 263 -1.98 27.52 13.43
C GLY A 263 -2.23 27.61 14.94
N ALA A 264 -2.07 28.80 15.53
CA ALA A 264 -2.18 29.05 16.96
C ALA A 264 -2.83 30.41 17.25
N LEU A 265 -3.59 30.51 18.33
CA LEU A 265 -4.17 31.75 18.84
C LEU A 265 -3.62 32.00 20.26
N GLY A 266 -3.09 33.19 20.52
CA GLY A 266 -2.47 33.51 21.82
C GLY A 266 -1.28 32.62 22.17
N GLY A 267 -0.58 32.05 21.17
CA GLY A 267 0.52 31.10 21.38
C GLY A 267 0.07 29.65 21.65
N VAL A 268 -1.24 29.38 21.68
CA VAL A 268 -1.80 28.05 21.91
C VAL A 268 -2.39 27.51 20.61
N SER A 269 -2.02 26.29 20.26
CA SER A 269 -2.54 25.59 19.08
C SER A 269 -3.45 24.43 19.48
N ASP A 270 -4.44 24.10 18.65
CA ASP A 270 -5.21 22.87 18.82
C ASP A 270 -4.27 21.64 18.75
N PRO A 271 -4.27 20.74 19.77
CA PRO A 271 -3.45 19.53 19.75
C PRO A 271 -3.70 18.62 18.55
N GLU A 272 -4.87 18.72 17.92
CA GLU A 272 -5.28 17.93 16.75
C GLU A 272 -5.10 18.66 15.43
N ARG A 273 -4.50 19.86 15.41
CA ARG A 273 -4.39 20.65 14.17
C ARG A 273 -3.68 19.95 13.01
N SER A 274 -2.76 19.02 13.31
CA SER A 274 -1.98 18.30 12.31
C SER A 274 -2.72 17.10 11.72
N THR A 275 -3.85 16.70 12.32
CA THR A 275 -4.70 15.57 11.89
C THR A 275 -6.08 16.03 11.41
N LYS A 276 -6.52 17.24 11.80
CA LYS A 276 -7.74 17.87 11.26
C LYS A 276 -7.50 18.39 9.83
N PRO A 277 -8.50 18.31 8.94
CA PRO A 277 -8.42 18.95 7.63
C PRO A 277 -8.08 20.43 7.75
N MET A 278 -7.24 20.93 6.84
CA MET A 278 -7.01 22.36 6.66
C MET A 278 -8.33 23.07 6.36
N VAL A 279 -8.44 24.32 6.78
CA VAL A 279 -9.62 25.16 6.58
C VAL A 279 -9.27 26.38 5.72
N GLY A 280 -10.27 26.91 5.03
CA GLY A 280 -10.14 28.10 4.20
C GLY A 280 -10.18 29.40 5.02
N TYR A 281 -9.23 30.29 4.76
CA TYR A 281 -9.08 31.63 5.33
C TYR A 281 -9.36 32.66 4.22
N PRO A 282 -10.59 33.22 4.15
CA PRO A 282 -11.02 34.07 3.05
C PRO A 282 -10.08 35.25 2.75
N GLN A 283 -9.48 35.86 3.77
CA GLN A 283 -8.60 37.02 3.60
C GLN A 283 -7.31 36.72 2.82
N TYR A 284 -6.89 35.45 2.76
CA TYR A 284 -5.72 34.99 2.01
C TYR A 284 -6.06 34.30 0.68
N HIS A 285 -7.35 34.07 0.40
CA HIS A 285 -7.80 33.38 -0.80
C HIS A 285 -8.05 34.33 -1.98
N ALA A 286 -7.67 33.88 -3.17
CA ALA A 286 -7.80 34.62 -4.41
C ALA A 286 -9.28 34.84 -4.78
N THR A 287 -9.65 36.08 -5.06
CA THR A 287 -11.00 36.48 -5.51
C THR A 287 -11.09 36.66 -7.01
N GLU A 288 -9.95 36.69 -7.69
CA GLU A 288 -9.88 36.78 -9.14
C GLU A 288 -10.51 35.54 -9.80
N GLU A 289 -10.85 35.69 -11.07
CA GLU A 289 -11.24 34.57 -11.91
C GLU A 289 -10.14 33.49 -11.92
N LYS A 290 -10.59 32.23 -11.89
CA LYS A 290 -9.73 31.04 -11.91
C LYS A 290 -10.15 30.19 -13.11
N SER A 291 -9.27 30.03 -14.09
CA SER A 291 -9.54 29.25 -15.30
C SER A 291 -8.53 28.11 -15.40
N PHE A 292 -9.01 26.88 -15.52
CA PHE A 292 -8.19 25.67 -15.61
C PHE A 292 -9.01 24.52 -16.19
N LEU A 293 -8.40 23.67 -17.01
CA LEU A 293 -9.01 22.45 -17.58
C LEU A 293 -10.37 22.72 -18.24
N GLY A 294 -10.49 23.86 -18.95
CA GLY A 294 -11.74 24.30 -19.57
C GLY A 294 -12.86 24.73 -18.60
N THR A 295 -12.60 24.72 -17.29
CA THR A 295 -13.49 25.24 -16.25
C THR A 295 -13.12 26.68 -15.90
N THR A 296 -14.12 27.52 -15.65
CA THR A 296 -13.92 28.88 -15.15
C THR A 296 -14.75 29.11 -13.89
N ILE A 297 -14.06 29.44 -12.80
CA ILE A 297 -14.66 29.96 -11.57
C ILE A 297 -14.63 31.49 -11.70
N ALA A 298 -15.81 32.09 -11.82
CA ALA A 298 -15.94 33.54 -11.94
C ALA A 298 -15.28 34.27 -10.76
N ALA A 299 -14.87 35.52 -11.01
CA ALA A 299 -14.38 36.39 -9.95
C ALA A 299 -15.43 36.50 -8.82
N GLN A 300 -14.97 36.43 -7.58
CA GLN A 300 -15.82 36.39 -6.40
C GLN A 300 -15.81 37.75 -5.72
N GLY A 301 -16.99 38.33 -5.46
CA GLY A 301 -17.11 39.56 -4.67
C GLY A 301 -16.74 39.38 -3.19
N THR A 302 -16.84 38.14 -2.68
CA THR A 302 -16.35 37.72 -1.37
C THR A 302 -15.62 36.40 -1.55
N ALA A 303 -14.41 36.28 -1.01
CA ALA A 303 -13.60 35.08 -1.17
C ALA A 303 -14.32 33.85 -0.59
N ASP A 304 -14.45 32.81 -1.40
CA ASP A 304 -15.01 31.51 -1.00
C ASP A 304 -14.02 30.39 -1.38
N PRO A 305 -13.11 30.04 -0.45
CA PRO A 305 -12.15 28.97 -0.65
C PRO A 305 -12.84 27.62 -0.89
N ASN A 306 -13.89 27.31 -0.13
CA ASN A 306 -14.55 26.02 -0.18
C ASN A 306 -15.28 25.81 -1.51
N ALA A 307 -16.00 26.82 -2.01
CA ALA A 307 -16.62 26.74 -3.34
C ALA A 307 -15.57 26.59 -4.44
N SER A 308 -14.44 27.31 -4.33
CA SER A 308 -13.35 27.19 -5.30
C SER A 308 -12.74 25.79 -5.31
N LEU A 309 -12.46 25.22 -4.12
CA LEU A 309 -11.93 23.86 -3.99
C LEU A 309 -12.90 22.82 -4.51
N LYS A 310 -14.19 22.94 -4.17
CA LYS A 310 -15.23 22.03 -4.66
C LYS A 310 -15.24 22.01 -6.18
N ALA A 311 -15.29 23.18 -6.83
CA ALA A 311 -15.27 23.28 -8.29
C ALA A 311 -14.01 22.63 -8.89
N ALA A 312 -12.83 22.91 -8.32
CA ALA A 312 -11.59 22.33 -8.81
C ALA A 312 -11.53 20.81 -8.69
N LEU A 313 -11.86 20.26 -7.52
CA LEU A 313 -11.81 18.82 -7.29
C LEU A 313 -12.90 18.08 -8.07
N ASP A 314 -14.07 18.70 -8.30
CA ASP A 314 -15.11 18.14 -9.15
C ASP A 314 -14.68 18.13 -10.63
N THR A 315 -14.01 19.18 -11.11
CA THR A 315 -13.42 19.21 -12.46
C THR A 315 -12.38 18.09 -12.63
N LEU A 316 -11.45 17.95 -11.67
CA LEU A 316 -10.45 16.88 -11.71
C LEU A 316 -11.09 15.50 -11.67
N TYR A 317 -12.01 15.26 -10.74
CA TYR A 317 -12.70 13.98 -10.59
C TYR A 317 -13.49 13.55 -11.83
N ASN A 318 -14.13 14.51 -12.52
CA ASN A 318 -14.88 14.25 -13.74
C ASN A 318 -14.00 14.20 -15.00
N HIS A 319 -12.71 14.52 -14.90
CA HIS A 319 -11.81 14.45 -16.04
C HIS A 319 -11.67 12.99 -16.53
N PRO A 320 -11.75 12.73 -17.85
CA PRO A 320 -11.75 11.37 -18.39
C PRO A 320 -10.45 10.60 -18.10
N ASN A 321 -9.31 11.29 -17.98
CA ASN A 321 -8.03 10.64 -17.66
C ASN A 321 -7.97 9.94 -16.30
N VAL A 322 -8.80 10.31 -15.31
CA VAL A 322 -8.59 9.80 -13.94
C VAL A 322 -8.71 8.29 -13.86
N GLY A 323 -9.72 7.71 -14.52
CA GLY A 323 -9.95 6.27 -14.56
C GLY A 323 -8.73 5.48 -15.07
N PRO A 324 -8.28 5.70 -16.31
CA PRO A 324 -7.12 4.99 -16.85
C PRO A 324 -5.81 5.34 -16.12
N PHE A 325 -5.62 6.58 -15.68
CA PHE A 325 -4.39 7.02 -15.01
C PHE A 325 -4.21 6.35 -13.63
N ILE A 326 -5.21 6.46 -12.76
CA ILE A 326 -5.18 5.84 -11.43
C ILE A 326 -5.32 4.33 -11.54
N GLY A 327 -6.16 3.84 -12.45
CA GLY A 327 -6.34 2.41 -12.71
C GLY A 327 -5.03 1.71 -13.06
N ARG A 328 -4.25 2.25 -14.01
CA ARG A 328 -2.93 1.69 -14.36
C ARG A 328 -1.98 1.65 -13.17
N GLN A 329 -1.91 2.74 -12.40
CA GLN A 329 -1.01 2.79 -11.23
C GLN A 329 -1.42 1.76 -10.17
N LEU A 330 -2.71 1.60 -9.88
CA LEU A 330 -3.17 0.59 -8.93
C LEU A 330 -2.87 -0.84 -9.40
N ILE A 331 -3.05 -1.13 -10.70
CA ILE A 331 -2.65 -2.43 -11.27
C ILE A 331 -1.15 -2.66 -11.05
N GLN A 332 -0.29 -1.65 -11.28
CA GLN A 332 1.14 -1.75 -11.02
C GLN A 332 1.48 -1.97 -9.54
N ARG A 333 0.77 -1.30 -8.63
CA ARG A 333 1.01 -1.46 -7.19
C ARG A 333 0.59 -2.83 -6.67
N PHE A 334 -0.41 -3.48 -7.26
CA PHE A 334 -0.97 -4.74 -6.76
C PHE A 334 -0.52 -5.98 -7.54
N VAL A 335 -0.45 -5.91 -8.86
CA VAL A 335 -0.49 -7.09 -9.73
C VAL A 335 0.70 -7.18 -10.68
N THR A 336 0.84 -6.24 -11.63
CA THR A 336 1.84 -6.36 -12.69
C THR A 336 2.37 -5.01 -13.17
N SER A 337 3.66 -4.95 -13.51
CA SER A 337 4.30 -3.74 -14.03
C SER A 337 3.79 -3.35 -15.43
N ASN A 338 3.32 -4.31 -16.23
CA ASN A 338 2.96 -4.13 -17.64
C ASN A 338 1.54 -4.62 -17.95
N PRO A 339 0.48 -4.00 -17.40
CA PRO A 339 -0.88 -4.40 -17.70
C PRO A 339 -1.23 -4.19 -19.18
N SER A 340 -2.04 -5.09 -19.73
CA SER A 340 -2.57 -4.91 -21.09
C SER A 340 -3.52 -3.69 -21.18
N PRO A 341 -3.72 -3.13 -22.38
CA PRO A 341 -4.72 -2.08 -22.58
C PRO A 341 -6.14 -2.51 -22.16
N ALA A 342 -6.50 -3.78 -22.40
CA ALA A 342 -7.81 -4.31 -21.99
C ALA A 342 -7.99 -4.34 -20.47
N TYR A 343 -6.92 -4.63 -19.72
CA TYR A 343 -6.96 -4.60 -18.26
C TYR A 343 -7.08 -3.17 -17.73
N VAL A 344 -6.32 -2.22 -18.28
CA VAL A 344 -6.49 -0.80 -17.92
C VAL A 344 -7.91 -0.32 -18.23
N ALA A 345 -8.46 -0.69 -19.40
CA ALA A 345 -9.84 -0.36 -19.78
C ALA A 345 -10.87 -0.94 -18.81
N ALA A 346 -10.70 -2.17 -18.34
CA ALA A 346 -11.62 -2.79 -17.38
C ALA A 346 -11.61 -2.03 -16.03
N VAL A 347 -10.44 -1.64 -15.54
CA VAL A 347 -10.32 -0.89 -14.29
C VAL A 347 -10.81 0.55 -14.46
N ALA A 348 -10.51 1.20 -15.59
CA ALA A 348 -11.05 2.51 -15.94
C ALA A 348 -12.58 2.47 -16.05
N GLY A 349 -13.15 1.42 -16.63
CA GLY A 349 -14.59 1.19 -16.69
C GLY A 349 -15.23 1.11 -15.30
N ALA A 350 -14.63 0.34 -14.38
CA ALA A 350 -15.08 0.26 -12.99
C ALA A 350 -14.95 1.59 -12.23
N PHE A 351 -13.91 2.38 -12.52
CA PHE A 351 -13.79 3.75 -12.02
C PHE A 351 -14.91 4.64 -12.59
N ASN A 352 -15.19 4.53 -13.88
CA ASN A 352 -16.17 5.37 -14.55
C ASN A 352 -17.60 5.06 -14.09
N ASN A 353 -17.88 3.78 -13.78
CA ASN A 353 -19.17 3.31 -13.29
C ASN A 353 -19.00 1.95 -12.58
N ASN A 354 -19.37 1.87 -11.31
CA ASN A 354 -19.31 0.64 -10.51
C ASN A 354 -20.41 -0.40 -10.83
N GLY A 355 -21.20 -0.20 -11.88
CA GLY A 355 -22.37 -1.01 -12.25
C GLY A 355 -23.68 -0.47 -11.67
N ALA A 356 -23.64 0.51 -10.77
CA ALA A 356 -24.81 1.18 -10.19
C ALA A 356 -24.86 2.69 -10.56
N GLY A 357 -24.07 3.13 -11.54
CA GLY A 357 -23.99 4.53 -11.97
C GLY A 357 -23.10 5.41 -11.09
N VAL A 358 -22.35 4.82 -10.15
CA VAL A 358 -21.45 5.58 -9.27
C VAL A 358 -20.03 5.56 -9.84
N ARG A 359 -19.55 6.74 -10.21
CA ARG A 359 -18.14 6.98 -10.56
C ARG A 359 -17.27 6.95 -9.31
N GLY A 360 -16.01 6.55 -9.44
CA GLY A 360 -14.97 6.65 -8.42
C GLY A 360 -15.14 5.75 -7.20
N ASP A 361 -16.00 4.73 -7.24
CA ASP A 361 -16.11 3.77 -6.14
C ASP A 361 -14.82 2.92 -6.05
N MET A 362 -13.98 3.22 -5.06
CA MET A 362 -12.67 2.60 -4.95
C MET A 362 -12.72 1.12 -4.56
N LYS A 363 -13.83 0.64 -3.97
CA LYS A 363 -14.03 -0.79 -3.71
C LYS A 363 -14.25 -1.53 -5.02
N ALA A 364 -15.06 -0.97 -5.93
CA ALA A 364 -15.28 -1.54 -7.25
C ALA A 364 -14.01 -1.51 -8.10
N VAL A 365 -13.25 -0.41 -8.06
CA VAL A 365 -11.94 -0.29 -8.72
C VAL A 365 -10.98 -1.37 -8.21
N LEU A 366 -10.86 -1.53 -6.88
CA LEU A 366 -9.96 -2.54 -6.29
C LEU A 366 -10.38 -3.97 -6.64
N LYS A 367 -11.68 -4.27 -6.69
CA LYS A 367 -12.19 -5.55 -7.20
C LYS A 367 -11.81 -5.75 -8.67
N ALA A 368 -11.98 -4.74 -9.53
CA ALA A 368 -11.60 -4.82 -10.93
C ALA A 368 -10.08 -5.04 -11.10
N VAL A 369 -9.25 -4.43 -10.25
CA VAL A 369 -7.82 -4.73 -10.20
C VAL A 369 -7.58 -6.20 -9.82
N LEU A 370 -8.07 -6.66 -8.68
CA LEU A 370 -7.64 -7.97 -8.15
C LEU A 370 -8.30 -9.19 -8.80
N LEU A 371 -9.45 -9.00 -9.45
CA LEU A 371 -10.28 -10.08 -10.02
C LEU A 371 -10.22 -10.16 -11.54
N ASN A 372 -9.50 -9.26 -12.21
CA ASN A 372 -9.31 -9.38 -13.65
C ASN A 372 -8.61 -10.70 -13.98
N PRO A 373 -9.03 -11.45 -15.02
CA PRO A 373 -8.38 -12.69 -15.42
C PRO A 373 -6.86 -12.56 -15.67
N GLU A 374 -6.40 -11.40 -16.16
CA GLU A 374 -4.98 -11.13 -16.38
C GLU A 374 -4.17 -11.15 -15.07
N ALA A 375 -4.79 -10.85 -13.93
CA ALA A 375 -4.15 -10.96 -12.62
C ALA A 375 -3.79 -12.40 -12.22
N ARG A 376 -4.28 -13.40 -12.97
CA ARG A 376 -3.93 -14.82 -12.85
C ARG A 376 -3.16 -15.35 -14.06
N ALA A 377 -2.94 -14.55 -15.10
CA ALA A 377 -2.15 -14.97 -16.24
C ALA A 377 -0.66 -15.10 -15.86
N THR A 378 0.02 -16.11 -16.38
CA THR A 378 1.47 -16.27 -16.21
C THR A 378 2.13 -16.33 -17.58
N SER A 379 3.06 -15.41 -17.81
CA SER A 379 3.87 -15.27 -19.02
C SER A 379 5.15 -14.49 -18.70
N ASP A 380 6.08 -14.41 -19.65
CA ASP A 380 7.29 -13.60 -19.56
C ASP A 380 7.03 -12.08 -19.49
N ARG A 381 5.77 -11.66 -19.64
CA ARG A 381 5.32 -10.26 -19.53
C ARG A 381 4.46 -9.99 -18.29
N SER A 382 4.10 -11.02 -17.55
CA SER A 382 3.24 -10.92 -16.37
C SER A 382 4.02 -10.68 -15.07
N GLY A 383 3.33 -10.19 -14.04
CA GLY A 383 3.91 -9.98 -12.72
C GLY A 383 4.75 -8.71 -12.62
N LYS A 384 5.50 -8.61 -11.54
CA LYS A 384 6.35 -7.46 -11.18
C LYS A 384 7.47 -7.87 -10.24
N ILE A 385 8.51 -7.05 -10.12
CA ILE A 385 9.48 -7.24 -9.05
C ILE A 385 8.80 -6.89 -7.72
N ARG A 386 8.98 -7.75 -6.72
CA ARG A 386 8.47 -7.52 -5.37
C ARG A 386 9.31 -6.43 -4.71
N GLU A 387 8.65 -5.44 -4.13
CA GLU A 387 9.31 -4.36 -3.39
C GLU A 387 10.02 -4.92 -2.14
N PRO A 388 11.19 -4.40 -1.72
CA PRO A 388 11.90 -4.88 -0.53
C PRO A 388 11.03 -4.99 0.73
N VAL A 389 10.17 -4.01 0.99
CA VAL A 389 9.21 -4.06 2.12
C VAL A 389 8.26 -5.25 2.00
N LEU A 390 7.74 -5.53 0.80
CA LEU A 390 6.84 -6.66 0.54
C LEU A 390 7.57 -8.02 0.59
N ARG A 391 8.86 -8.06 0.28
CA ARG A 391 9.69 -9.28 0.45
C ARG A 391 9.80 -9.66 1.92
N LEU A 392 10.13 -8.68 2.77
CA LEU A 392 10.22 -8.91 4.21
C LEU A 392 8.86 -9.26 4.79
N SER A 393 7.80 -8.52 4.48
CA SER A 393 6.47 -8.79 5.03
C SER A 393 5.95 -10.18 4.64
N ALA A 394 6.22 -10.64 3.41
CA ALA A 394 5.85 -11.98 2.98
C ALA A 394 6.54 -13.07 3.79
N LEU A 395 7.84 -12.91 4.07
CA LEU A 395 8.58 -13.81 4.96
C LEU A 395 7.97 -13.80 6.38
N LEU A 396 7.82 -12.61 6.96
CA LEU A 396 7.37 -12.46 8.34
C LEU A 396 5.99 -13.09 8.55
N ARG A 397 5.07 -12.90 7.60
CA ARG A 397 3.73 -13.50 7.64
C ARG A 397 3.74 -15.01 7.39
N GLY A 398 4.46 -15.48 6.37
CA GLY A 398 4.47 -16.89 5.99
C GLY A 398 4.98 -17.83 7.08
N PHE A 399 5.87 -17.34 7.96
CA PHE A 399 6.44 -18.09 9.07
C PHE A 399 5.98 -17.60 10.46
N GLY A 400 4.91 -16.81 10.52
CA GLY A 400 4.27 -16.43 11.78
C GLY A 400 5.21 -15.73 12.76
N TYR A 401 6.02 -14.78 12.28
CA TYR A 401 6.92 -14.02 13.15
C TYR A 401 6.12 -13.26 14.21
N ALA A 402 6.57 -13.34 15.46
CA ALA A 402 5.95 -12.68 16.61
C ALA A 402 6.90 -11.64 17.21
N SER A 403 6.34 -10.52 17.69
CA SER A 403 7.09 -9.46 18.38
C SER A 403 7.11 -9.74 19.87
N ASP A 404 8.30 -9.84 20.47
CA ASP A 404 8.47 -9.99 21.91
C ASP A 404 7.98 -8.77 22.68
N SER A 405 8.22 -7.57 22.15
CA SER A 405 7.76 -6.32 22.77
C SER A 405 6.31 -5.97 22.44
N GLY A 406 5.70 -6.66 21.47
CA GLY A 406 4.42 -6.28 20.87
C GLY A 406 4.49 -5.03 19.96
N ARG A 407 5.66 -4.39 19.81
CA ARG A 407 5.85 -3.13 19.10
C ARG A 407 6.35 -3.27 17.66
N TYR A 408 6.80 -4.44 17.22
CA TYR A 408 7.25 -4.68 15.84
C TYR A 408 8.38 -3.73 15.42
N ARG A 409 9.47 -3.73 16.20
CA ARG A 409 10.54 -2.72 16.19
C ARG A 409 11.51 -2.85 15.01
N VAL A 410 11.03 -2.99 13.78
CA VAL A 410 11.88 -3.14 12.57
C VAL A 410 12.72 -1.87 12.34
N GLY A 411 12.13 -0.69 12.55
CA GLY A 411 12.81 0.61 12.42
C GLY A 411 13.00 1.07 10.97
N ASN A 412 13.90 2.04 10.80
CA ASN A 412 14.31 2.54 9.49
C ASN A 412 15.20 1.53 8.75
N THR A 413 14.85 1.22 7.51
CA THR A 413 15.51 0.24 6.64
C THR A 413 16.05 0.85 5.33
N ASP A 414 16.30 2.16 5.29
CA ASP A 414 16.77 2.89 4.10
C ASP A 414 18.21 2.54 3.69
N ASN A 415 19.04 2.02 4.60
CA ASN A 415 20.43 1.72 4.29
C ASN A 415 20.52 0.61 3.23
N ALA A 416 20.96 0.98 2.03
CA ALA A 416 21.09 0.05 0.90
C ALA A 416 22.13 -1.06 1.12
N GLY A 417 23.19 -0.81 1.89
CA GLY A 417 24.29 -1.76 2.07
C GLY A 417 24.09 -2.77 3.21
N SER A 418 23.15 -2.51 4.11
CA SER A 418 22.93 -3.34 5.31
C SER A 418 21.46 -3.57 5.68
N SER A 419 20.50 -3.07 4.90
CA SER A 419 19.06 -3.17 5.16
C SER A 419 18.27 -3.31 3.85
N LEU A 420 16.96 -3.05 3.86
CA LEU A 420 16.08 -3.24 2.72
C LEU A 420 16.29 -2.22 1.58
N GLY A 421 16.88 -1.06 1.85
CA GLY A 421 16.94 0.06 0.91
C GLY A 421 15.59 0.75 0.68
N GLN A 422 14.59 0.46 1.51
CA GLN A 422 13.23 1.00 1.42
C GLN A 422 12.57 0.95 2.80
N THR A 423 11.99 2.06 3.25
CA THR A 423 11.16 2.13 4.46
C THR A 423 9.81 2.75 4.13
N ALA A 424 8.71 2.18 4.63
CA ALA A 424 7.38 2.78 4.44
C ALA A 424 7.35 4.25 4.93
N MET A 425 6.66 5.12 4.18
CA MET A 425 6.55 6.56 4.45
C MET A 425 7.86 7.37 4.37
N ARG A 426 8.95 6.81 3.81
CA ARG A 426 10.23 7.50 3.61
C ARG A 426 10.62 7.64 2.15
N SER A 427 9.66 7.97 1.28
CA SER A 427 9.93 8.17 -0.14
C SER A 427 10.97 9.29 -0.35
N PRO A 428 11.99 9.10 -1.21
CA PRO A 428 13.07 10.07 -1.40
C PRO A 428 12.64 11.32 -2.19
N SER A 429 11.49 11.28 -2.87
CA SER A 429 10.95 12.41 -3.62
C SER A 429 9.42 12.31 -3.75
N VAL A 430 8.79 13.38 -4.24
CA VAL A 430 7.36 13.40 -4.61
C VAL A 430 7.00 12.34 -5.67
N PHE A 431 7.96 11.90 -6.48
CA PHE A 431 7.81 10.80 -7.45
C PHE A 431 7.93 9.41 -6.83
N ASN A 432 7.88 9.32 -5.49
CA ASN A 432 8.04 8.10 -4.71
C ASN A 432 9.46 7.47 -4.84
N PHE A 433 9.62 6.20 -4.44
CA PHE A 433 10.85 5.40 -4.56
C PHE A 433 11.26 5.11 -6.02
N TYR A 434 10.28 5.06 -6.91
CA TYR A 434 10.47 4.77 -8.33
C TYR A 434 9.29 5.28 -9.15
N ARG A 435 9.56 5.58 -10.42
CA ARG A 435 8.56 6.10 -11.35
C ARG A 435 7.77 4.96 -12.00
N PRO A 436 6.44 5.07 -12.17
CA PRO A 436 5.59 4.07 -12.83
C PRO A 436 6.03 3.65 -14.24
N GLY A 437 6.76 4.52 -14.94
CA GLY A 437 7.26 4.31 -16.29
C GLY A 437 8.76 3.95 -16.39
N TYR A 438 9.42 3.61 -15.28
CA TYR A 438 10.86 3.32 -15.32
C TYR A 438 11.15 2.04 -16.15
N VAL A 439 12.07 2.18 -17.09
CA VAL A 439 12.58 1.12 -17.95
C VAL A 439 14.00 0.79 -17.48
N ALA A 440 14.25 -0.47 -17.12
CA ALA A 440 15.56 -0.91 -16.62
C ALA A 440 16.55 -1.07 -17.79
N PRO A 441 17.57 -0.20 -17.93
CA PRO A 441 18.44 -0.18 -19.10
C PRO A 441 19.26 -1.47 -19.23
N GLY A 442 19.55 -1.88 -20.46
CA GLY A 442 20.37 -3.07 -20.73
C GLY A 442 19.71 -4.42 -20.41
N THR A 443 18.42 -4.43 -20.05
CA THR A 443 17.67 -5.65 -19.73
C THR A 443 16.88 -6.17 -20.94
N GLN A 444 16.53 -7.47 -20.92
CA GLN A 444 15.62 -8.05 -21.90
C GLN A 444 14.23 -7.39 -21.86
N ALA A 445 13.78 -6.95 -20.68
CA ALA A 445 12.54 -6.21 -20.52
C ALA A 445 12.57 -4.88 -21.30
N ALA A 446 13.65 -4.11 -21.18
CA ALA A 446 13.82 -2.88 -21.95
C ALA A 446 13.89 -3.13 -23.47
N ALA A 447 14.61 -4.17 -23.90
CA ALA A 447 14.65 -4.57 -25.32
C ALA A 447 13.26 -4.95 -25.86
N ALA A 448 12.37 -5.46 -25.00
CA ALA A 448 10.98 -5.77 -25.32
C ALA A 448 10.01 -4.59 -25.15
N GLY A 449 10.50 -3.39 -24.82
CA GLY A 449 9.68 -2.19 -24.59
C GLY A 449 8.86 -2.22 -23.30
N LEU A 450 9.23 -3.06 -22.33
CA LEU A 450 8.54 -3.21 -21.05
C LEU A 450 9.13 -2.28 -19.98
N VAL A 451 8.26 -1.86 -19.06
CA VAL A 451 8.68 -1.16 -17.84
C VAL A 451 8.95 -2.15 -16.71
N ALA A 452 9.84 -1.81 -15.80
CA ALA A 452 10.10 -2.58 -14.58
C ALA A 452 10.31 -1.61 -13.40
N PRO A 453 9.26 -0.90 -12.96
CA PRO A 453 9.40 0.23 -12.03
C PRO A 453 10.17 -0.09 -10.77
N GLU A 454 9.83 -1.21 -10.14
CA GLU A 454 10.44 -1.67 -8.89
C GLU A 454 11.93 -2.04 -9.05
N MET A 455 12.40 -2.30 -10.27
CA MET A 455 13.81 -2.59 -10.54
C MET A 455 14.72 -1.38 -10.28
N ALA A 456 14.18 -0.16 -10.25
CA ALA A 456 14.94 1.03 -9.85
C ALA A 456 15.51 0.92 -8.41
N LEU A 457 14.92 0.06 -7.57
CA LEU A 457 15.41 -0.25 -6.22
C LEU A 457 16.37 -1.45 -6.17
N ALA A 458 16.58 -2.15 -7.29
CA ALA A 458 17.39 -3.36 -7.36
C ALA A 458 18.72 -3.06 -8.07
N GLN A 459 19.68 -2.54 -7.30
CA GLN A 459 21.05 -2.23 -7.71
C GLN A 459 22.05 -3.13 -6.95
N GLU A 460 23.32 -3.13 -7.34
CA GLU A 460 24.36 -4.03 -6.80
C GLU A 460 24.47 -3.92 -5.28
N THR A 461 24.48 -2.69 -4.74
CA THR A 461 24.57 -2.45 -3.29
C THR A 461 23.34 -2.99 -2.55
N THR A 462 22.13 -2.70 -3.05
CA THR A 462 20.88 -3.18 -2.44
C THR A 462 20.72 -4.69 -2.54
N ALA A 463 21.23 -5.32 -3.60
CA ALA A 463 21.20 -6.77 -3.74
C ALA A 463 22.08 -7.44 -2.67
N ALA A 464 23.32 -6.97 -2.50
CA ALA A 464 24.22 -7.48 -1.47
C ALA A 464 23.73 -7.16 -0.04
N GLY A 465 23.22 -5.94 0.18
CA GLY A 465 22.66 -5.51 1.46
C GLY A 465 21.44 -6.32 1.87
N TYR A 466 20.54 -6.60 0.93
CA TYR A 466 19.38 -7.46 1.15
C TYR A 466 19.79 -8.87 1.58
N VAL A 467 20.75 -9.50 0.90
CA VAL A 467 21.25 -10.83 1.25
C VAL A 467 21.77 -10.85 2.70
N ASN A 468 22.60 -9.88 3.10
CA ASN A 468 23.10 -9.79 4.47
C ASN A 468 21.98 -9.58 5.49
N TYR A 469 21.05 -8.66 5.20
CA TYR A 469 19.92 -8.36 6.08
C TYR A 469 19.02 -9.59 6.31
N MET A 470 18.73 -10.35 5.24
CA MET A 470 17.92 -11.56 5.33
C MET A 470 18.65 -12.69 6.06
N ARG A 471 19.95 -12.90 5.81
CA ARG A 471 20.76 -13.90 6.52
C ARG A 471 20.71 -13.68 8.03
N ASP A 472 21.00 -12.45 8.46
CA ASP A 472 21.11 -12.10 9.87
C ASP A 472 19.73 -12.13 10.55
N GLY A 473 18.70 -11.64 9.86
CA GLY A 473 17.33 -11.59 10.35
C GLY A 473 16.64 -12.96 10.45
N ILE A 474 16.88 -13.87 9.50
CA ILE A 474 16.36 -15.25 9.57
C ILE A 474 17.02 -16.01 10.73
N SER A 475 18.32 -15.82 10.92
CA SER A 475 19.06 -16.49 11.99
C SER A 475 18.68 -15.97 13.39
N SER A 476 18.65 -14.65 13.56
CA SER A 476 18.61 -14.01 14.88
C SER A 476 17.30 -13.28 15.20
N GLY A 477 16.41 -13.13 14.22
CA GLY A 477 15.21 -12.30 14.26
C GLY A 477 15.42 -10.90 13.67
N PHE A 478 14.33 -10.17 13.46
CA PHE A 478 14.34 -8.82 12.86
C PHE A 478 14.03 -7.72 13.89
N GLY A 479 14.47 -6.49 13.60
CA GLY A 479 14.19 -5.30 14.40
C GLY A 479 15.19 -5.02 15.53
N ALA A 480 14.83 -4.13 16.45
CA ALA A 480 15.70 -3.73 17.56
C ALA A 480 15.94 -4.89 18.54
N SER A 481 17.14 -4.98 19.10
CA SER A 481 17.44 -5.94 20.16
C SER A 481 16.97 -5.42 21.52
N ALA A 482 16.47 -6.33 22.37
CA ALA A 482 16.15 -6.05 23.77
C ALA A 482 16.42 -7.29 24.63
N THR A 483 16.65 -7.06 25.93
CA THR A 483 16.67 -8.14 26.93
C THR A 483 15.23 -8.49 27.28
N VAL A 484 14.84 -9.73 27.03
CA VAL A 484 13.49 -10.26 27.26
C VAL A 484 13.57 -11.54 28.09
N THR A 485 12.51 -11.86 28.82
CA THR A 485 12.42 -13.13 29.55
C THR A 485 11.73 -14.18 28.68
N VAL A 486 12.44 -15.25 28.35
CA VAL A 486 11.94 -16.38 27.55
C VAL A 486 12.07 -17.64 28.38
N ASN A 487 10.96 -18.32 28.65
CA ASN A 487 10.93 -19.54 29.46
C ASN A 487 11.65 -19.38 30.82
N GLY A 488 11.52 -18.20 31.46
CA GLY A 488 12.14 -17.89 32.74
C GLY A 488 13.61 -17.45 32.67
N ALA A 489 14.25 -17.44 31.50
CA ALA A 489 15.63 -16.97 31.31
C ALA A 489 15.68 -15.60 30.62
N GLN A 490 16.58 -14.72 31.05
CA GLN A 490 16.85 -13.47 30.36
C GLN A 490 17.73 -13.71 29.12
N VAL A 491 17.25 -13.25 27.97
CA VAL A 491 17.96 -13.39 26.69
C VAL A 491 17.91 -12.05 25.96
N THR A 492 19.05 -11.62 25.43
CA THR A 492 19.11 -10.47 24.51
C THR A 492 18.90 -10.96 23.09
N ARG A 493 17.78 -10.59 22.47
CA ARG A 493 17.47 -10.96 21.08
C ARG A 493 16.70 -9.87 20.35
N ARG A 494 16.59 -10.02 19.04
CA ARG A 494 15.85 -9.12 18.14
C ARG A 494 14.34 -9.23 18.40
N ASP A 495 13.60 -8.15 18.20
CA ASP A 495 12.18 -8.07 18.58
C ASP A 495 11.28 -9.10 17.86
N LEU A 496 11.44 -9.26 16.54
CA LEU A 496 10.64 -10.19 15.74
C LEU A 496 11.33 -11.55 15.67
N GLN A 497 10.71 -12.58 16.24
CA GLN A 497 11.22 -13.94 16.29
C GLN A 497 10.41 -14.90 15.41
N PRO A 498 11.05 -15.85 14.69
CA PRO A 498 10.36 -16.75 13.77
C PRO A 498 9.56 -17.86 14.47
N GLY A 499 8.44 -18.27 13.85
CA GLY A 499 7.64 -19.43 14.24
C GLY A 499 7.96 -20.70 13.44
N PHE A 500 9.21 -21.17 13.47
CA PHE A 500 9.69 -22.31 12.65
C PHE A 500 9.33 -23.72 13.16
N SER A 501 8.31 -23.88 13.98
CA SER A 501 8.01 -25.20 14.59
C SER A 501 7.71 -26.28 13.56
N ALA A 502 6.96 -25.96 12.51
CA ALA A 502 6.63 -26.88 11.42
C ALA A 502 7.86 -27.26 10.60
N GLU A 503 8.72 -26.28 10.29
CA GLU A 503 9.94 -26.49 9.52
C GLU A 503 10.98 -27.30 10.30
N LEU A 504 11.11 -27.05 11.61
CA LEU A 504 12.02 -27.80 12.48
C LEU A 504 11.64 -29.28 12.58
N ALA A 505 10.35 -29.61 12.44
CA ALA A 505 9.87 -31.00 12.40
C ALA A 505 10.25 -31.73 11.10
N LEU A 506 10.63 -30.99 10.04
CA LEU A 506 11.10 -31.53 8.76
C LEU A 506 12.62 -31.38 8.56
N ALA A 507 13.37 -30.91 9.56
CA ALA A 507 14.78 -30.57 9.40
C ALA A 507 15.67 -31.77 9.02
N ASP A 508 15.27 -32.99 9.34
CA ASP A 508 15.93 -34.23 8.93
C ASP A 508 15.58 -34.68 7.49
N LYS A 509 14.60 -34.03 6.85
CA LYS A 509 14.09 -34.33 5.51
C LYS A 509 14.24 -33.12 4.57
N PRO A 510 15.43 -32.90 3.97
CA PRO A 510 15.71 -31.71 3.17
C PRO A 510 14.69 -31.44 2.05
N ALA A 511 14.25 -32.47 1.34
CA ALA A 511 13.27 -32.32 0.26
C ALA A 511 11.90 -31.82 0.75
N ASP A 512 11.40 -32.39 1.85
CA ASP A 512 10.10 -32.02 2.44
C ASP A 512 10.17 -30.61 3.07
N LEU A 513 11.28 -30.30 3.74
CA LEU A 513 11.53 -28.95 4.29
C LEU A 513 11.52 -27.88 3.20
N VAL A 514 12.26 -28.10 2.11
CA VAL A 514 12.31 -27.14 1.00
C VAL A 514 10.96 -27.00 0.33
N GLN A 515 10.20 -28.10 0.17
CA GLN A 515 8.84 -28.02 -0.34
C GLN A 515 7.93 -27.19 0.57
N GLN A 516 7.99 -27.38 1.89
CA GLN A 516 7.20 -26.60 2.84
C GLN A 516 7.52 -25.10 2.79
N VAL A 517 8.81 -24.75 2.65
CA VAL A 517 9.25 -23.36 2.46
C VAL A 517 8.72 -22.79 1.13
N ALA A 518 8.80 -23.57 0.05
CA ALA A 518 8.30 -23.19 -1.26
C ALA A 518 6.77 -22.93 -1.23
N ASP A 519 5.99 -23.80 -0.58
CA ASP A 519 4.54 -23.65 -0.48
C ASP A 519 4.12 -22.36 0.24
N LYS A 520 4.95 -21.87 1.18
CA LYS A 520 4.71 -20.63 1.93
C LYS A 520 5.11 -19.37 1.18
N LEU A 521 6.21 -19.41 0.43
CA LEU A 521 6.83 -18.21 -0.14
C LEU A 521 6.70 -18.09 -1.66
N MET A 522 6.52 -19.21 -2.36
CA MET A 522 6.56 -19.31 -3.81
C MET A 522 5.28 -19.99 -4.33
N PRO A 523 4.12 -19.33 -4.22
CA PRO A 523 2.84 -19.92 -4.62
C PRO A 523 2.76 -20.23 -6.12
N GLY A 524 3.59 -19.62 -6.96
CA GLY A 524 3.73 -19.98 -8.38
C GLY A 524 4.55 -21.26 -8.64
N GLY A 525 4.99 -21.94 -7.59
CA GLY A 525 5.90 -23.08 -7.67
C GLY A 525 7.37 -22.67 -7.71
N MET A 526 8.19 -23.38 -6.95
CA MET A 526 9.65 -23.30 -7.07
C MET A 526 10.10 -24.13 -8.27
N PRO A 527 10.86 -23.57 -9.23
CA PRO A 527 11.39 -24.35 -10.35
C PRO A 527 12.24 -25.54 -9.87
N ASP A 528 12.15 -26.67 -10.57
CA ASP A 528 12.83 -27.92 -10.16
C ASP A 528 14.35 -27.76 -10.03
N ALA A 529 14.96 -26.94 -10.89
CA ALA A 529 16.39 -26.64 -10.83
C ALA A 529 16.75 -25.91 -9.52
N LEU A 530 16.04 -24.83 -9.20
CA LEU A 530 16.21 -24.09 -7.94
C LEU A 530 15.94 -24.99 -6.74
N LYS A 531 14.85 -25.77 -6.78
CA LYS A 531 14.50 -26.71 -5.71
C LYS A 531 15.61 -27.73 -5.47
N THR A 532 16.16 -28.32 -6.54
CA THR A 532 17.26 -29.28 -6.46
C THR A 532 18.51 -28.66 -5.85
N GLU A 533 18.85 -27.43 -6.25
CA GLU A 533 20.00 -26.70 -5.72
C GLU A 533 19.85 -26.43 -4.21
N ILE A 534 18.69 -25.92 -3.79
CA ILE A 534 18.42 -25.65 -2.36
C ILE A 534 18.39 -26.96 -1.56
N VAL A 535 17.74 -28.02 -2.05
CA VAL A 535 17.71 -29.33 -1.37
C VAL A 535 19.12 -29.89 -1.19
N THR A 536 19.98 -29.77 -2.21
CA THR A 536 21.37 -30.21 -2.15
C THR A 536 22.15 -29.41 -1.10
N ALA A 537 22.04 -28.07 -1.11
CA ALA A 537 22.71 -27.20 -0.15
C ALA A 537 22.25 -27.44 1.30
N VAL A 538 20.93 -27.60 1.52
CA VAL A 538 20.35 -27.89 2.83
C VAL A 538 20.76 -29.28 3.31
N GLY A 539 20.77 -30.27 2.42
CA GLY A 539 21.17 -31.65 2.72
C GLY A 539 22.64 -31.80 3.12
N ALA A 540 23.52 -30.95 2.59
CA ALA A 540 24.94 -30.93 2.93
C ALA A 540 25.23 -30.49 4.38
N ILE A 541 24.28 -29.85 5.07
CA ILE A 541 24.41 -29.50 6.49
C ILE A 541 24.17 -30.76 7.31
N THR A 542 25.21 -31.36 7.90
CA THR A 542 25.07 -32.59 8.70
C THR A 542 24.35 -32.34 10.02
N ILE A 543 23.34 -33.16 10.34
CA ILE A 543 22.79 -33.27 11.70
C ILE A 543 23.49 -34.44 12.39
N PRO A 544 24.23 -34.22 13.49
CA PRO A 544 24.88 -35.29 14.24
C PRO A 544 23.87 -36.31 14.79
N ALA A 545 24.26 -37.58 14.90
CA ALA A 545 23.49 -38.55 15.66
C ALA A 545 23.55 -38.24 17.17
N LEU A 546 22.47 -38.52 17.91
CA LEU A 546 22.46 -38.39 19.37
C LEU A 546 23.48 -39.39 19.96
N ASN A 547 24.40 -38.87 20.76
CA ASN A 547 25.38 -39.72 21.44
C ASN A 547 24.71 -40.48 22.61
N SER A 548 25.36 -41.54 23.09
CA SER A 548 24.81 -42.41 24.15
C SER A 548 24.55 -41.67 25.47
N THR A 549 25.22 -40.55 25.72
CA THR A 549 25.05 -39.73 26.93
C THR A 549 23.99 -38.63 26.78
N GLY A 550 23.45 -38.42 25.58
CA GLY A 550 22.54 -37.32 25.25
C GLY A 550 23.18 -35.92 25.31
N SER A 551 24.49 -35.81 25.52
CA SER A 551 25.14 -34.52 25.80
C SER A 551 25.25 -33.60 24.59
N ASN A 552 25.06 -34.12 23.37
CA ASN A 552 25.13 -33.34 22.13
C ASN A 552 23.76 -32.84 21.61
N GLN A 553 22.69 -32.93 22.40
CA GLN A 553 21.34 -32.48 21.98
C GLN A 553 21.32 -31.04 21.47
N ALA A 554 21.99 -30.10 22.15
CA ALA A 554 22.06 -28.71 21.73
C ALA A 554 22.74 -28.52 20.35
N GLN A 555 23.72 -29.37 20.01
CA GLN A 555 24.37 -29.35 18.69
C GLN A 555 23.44 -29.86 17.60
N ILE A 556 22.63 -30.88 17.91
CA ILE A 556 21.60 -31.41 17.01
C ILE A 556 20.54 -30.35 16.73
N ASP A 557 20.05 -29.68 17.77
CA ASP A 557 19.05 -28.62 17.65
C ASP A 557 19.59 -27.42 16.85
N ALA A 558 20.84 -27.04 17.08
CA ALA A 558 21.52 -26.01 16.30
C ALA A 558 21.65 -26.42 14.81
N ALA A 559 22.06 -27.65 14.51
CA ALA A 559 22.17 -28.14 13.13
C ALA A 559 20.81 -28.17 12.41
N LYS A 560 19.74 -28.61 13.11
CA LYS A 560 18.36 -28.56 12.60
C LYS A 560 17.93 -27.12 12.30
N ARG A 561 18.20 -26.19 13.21
CA ARG A 561 17.90 -24.76 13.01
C ARG A 561 18.68 -24.19 11.82
N THR A 562 19.95 -24.55 11.67
CA THR A 562 20.77 -24.12 10.52
C THR A 562 20.20 -24.61 9.19
N ARG A 563 19.68 -25.85 9.10
CA ARG A 563 18.99 -26.35 7.91
C ARG A 563 17.74 -25.54 7.57
N VAL A 564 16.89 -25.27 8.56
CA VAL A 564 15.69 -24.45 8.37
C VAL A 564 16.06 -23.04 7.91
N ASN A 565 17.03 -22.41 8.59
CA ASN A 565 17.50 -21.08 8.22
C ASN A 565 18.05 -21.07 6.78
N ALA A 566 18.82 -22.09 6.38
CA ALA A 566 19.36 -22.21 5.02
C ALA A 566 18.25 -22.37 3.97
N ALA A 567 17.27 -23.23 4.21
CA ALA A 567 16.14 -23.43 3.30
C ALA A 567 15.36 -22.13 3.06
N VAL A 568 15.03 -21.41 4.14
CA VAL A 568 14.33 -20.13 4.06
C VAL A 568 15.20 -19.06 3.39
N PHE A 569 16.46 -18.94 3.81
CA PHE A 569 17.40 -17.94 3.30
C PHE A 569 17.64 -18.08 1.80
N LEU A 570 18.01 -19.28 1.33
CA LEU A 570 18.25 -19.53 -0.09
C LEU A 570 17.00 -19.28 -0.94
N THR A 571 15.81 -19.58 -0.40
CA THR A 571 14.55 -19.27 -1.06
C THR A 571 14.34 -17.75 -1.19
N VAL A 572 14.46 -16.98 -0.11
CA VAL A 572 14.14 -15.53 -0.16
C VAL A 572 15.17 -14.71 -0.93
N VAL A 573 16.40 -15.18 -1.07
CA VAL A 573 17.41 -14.48 -1.89
C VAL A 573 17.35 -14.88 -3.36
N SER A 574 16.61 -15.93 -3.72
CA SER A 574 16.43 -16.35 -5.11
C SER A 574 15.73 -15.27 -5.95
N PRO A 575 16.12 -15.08 -7.22
CA PRO A 575 15.39 -14.21 -8.16
C PRO A 575 13.91 -14.57 -8.26
N GLU A 576 13.57 -15.86 -8.19
CA GLU A 576 12.21 -16.37 -8.31
C GLU A 576 11.31 -15.91 -7.17
N PHE A 577 11.80 -15.84 -5.94
CA PHE A 577 11.07 -15.20 -4.84
C PHE A 577 11.08 -13.67 -4.93
N GLN A 578 12.08 -13.05 -5.55
CA GLN A 578 12.09 -11.60 -5.70
C GLN A 578 11.10 -11.10 -6.76
N VAL A 579 10.59 -12.00 -7.61
CA VAL A 579 9.50 -11.71 -8.55
C VAL A 579 8.15 -12.11 -7.95
N GLN A 580 7.17 -11.21 -8.06
CA GLN A 580 5.77 -11.47 -7.79
C GLN A 580 5.09 -11.83 -9.13
N LYS A 581 4.72 -13.10 -9.30
CA LYS A 581 4.06 -13.61 -10.51
C LYS A 581 2.54 -13.61 -10.36
#